data_AF-A0A2V7RR59-F1
#
_entry.id   AF-A0A2V7RR59-F1
#
_cell.length_a   1.000
_cell.length_b   1.000
_cell.length_c   1.000
_cell.angle_alpha   90.00
_cell.angle_beta   90.00
_cell.angle_gamma   90.00
#
_symmetry.space_group_name_H-M   'P 1'
#
loop_
_entity.id
_entity.type
_entity.pdbx_description
1 polymer ?
#
loop_
_entity_poly.entity_id
_entity_poly.type
_entity_poly.pdbx_seq_one_letter_code
_entity_poly.pdbx_strand_id
1 'polypeptide(L)'
;MKKGRQGFRVEVVAPEALVERVTAALFRHSTTAGVRRWVAERATLPRRQVIVQLSPEVSVRVKVLEPPDPGGGREGGGGSIRLKSEYDDVLVAARALGKPPLEVARIAERDAEQLVAQSKERS
;
A
#
# COMPACT_ATOMS: atom_id res chain seq x y z
N MET A 1 -0.99 -23.51 19.97
CA MET A 1 -0.72 -23.23 21.41
C MET A 1 -0.34 -24.52 22.12
N LYS A 2 0.10 -24.48 23.39
CA LYS A 2 0.31 -25.70 24.18
C LYS A 2 -0.98 -26.53 24.23
N LYS A 3 -0.84 -27.86 24.31
CA LYS A 3 -1.94 -28.82 24.49
C LYS A 3 -2.98 -28.84 23.37
N GLY A 4 -2.56 -28.70 22.11
CA GLY A 4 -3.48 -28.76 20.95
C GLY A 4 -4.50 -27.63 20.86
N ARG A 5 -4.40 -26.60 21.70
CA ARG A 5 -5.33 -25.47 21.69
C ARG A 5 -5.09 -24.60 20.45
N GLN A 6 -6.19 -24.24 19.79
CA GLN A 6 -6.21 -23.23 18.73
C GLN A 6 -6.06 -21.84 19.35
N GLY A 7 -5.28 -20.99 18.70
CA GLY A 7 -5.12 -19.60 19.12
C GLY A 7 -4.61 -18.74 17.99
N PHE A 8 -4.78 -17.44 18.16
CA PHE A 8 -4.41 -16.43 17.17
C PHE A 8 -3.19 -15.65 17.66
N ARG A 9 -2.29 -15.31 16.74
CA ARG A 9 -1.26 -14.30 16.98
C ARG A 9 -1.80 -12.96 16.50
N VAL A 10 -1.82 -11.98 17.40
CA VAL A 10 -2.20 -10.59 17.09
C VAL A 10 -0.92 -9.76 17.01
N GLU A 11 -0.73 -9.05 15.89
CA GLU A 11 0.42 -8.19 15.65
C GLU A 11 -0.07 -6.78 15.34
N VAL A 12 0.60 -5.77 15.88
CA VAL A 12 0.26 -4.36 15.71
C VAL A 12 1.51 -3.58 15.35
N VAL A 13 1.43 -2.78 14.29
CA VAL A 13 2.44 -1.77 13.95
C VAL A 13 1.88 -0.41 14.33
N ALA A 14 2.55 0.30 15.22
CA ALA A 14 2.13 1.61 15.71
C ALA A 14 3.32 2.57 15.80
N PRO A 15 3.10 3.89 15.67
CA PRO A 15 4.08 4.90 16.05
C PRO A 15 4.49 4.73 17.52
N GLU A 16 5.74 5.06 17.84
CA GLU A 16 6.30 4.93 19.19
C GLU A 16 5.44 5.66 20.24
N ALA A 17 4.96 6.86 19.92
CA ALA A 17 4.09 7.66 20.78
C ALA A 17 2.76 6.99 21.19
N LEU A 18 2.33 5.92 20.50
CA LEU A 18 1.09 5.20 20.77
C LEU A 18 1.30 3.84 21.45
N VAL A 19 2.54 3.42 21.69
CA VAL A 19 2.87 2.06 22.17
C VAL A 19 2.17 1.73 23.49
N GLU A 20 2.14 2.65 24.46
CA GLU A 20 1.49 2.42 25.75
C GLU A 20 -0.03 2.33 25.63
N ARG A 21 -0.64 3.16 24.77
CA ARG A 21 -2.08 3.10 24.49
C ARG A 21 -2.49 1.78 23.82
N VAL A 22 -1.69 1.30 22.86
CA VAL A 22 -1.91 0.01 22.20
C VAL A 22 -1.75 -1.14 23.21
N THR A 23 -0.71 -1.09 24.05
CA THR A 23 -0.47 -2.11 25.09
C THR A 23 -1.64 -2.19 26.07
N ALA A 24 -2.12 -1.05 26.56
CA ALA A 24 -3.28 -0.98 27.43
C ALA A 24 -4.55 -1.52 26.76
N ALA A 25 -4.77 -1.24 25.47
CA ALA A 25 -5.90 -1.77 24.72
C ALA A 25 -5.84 -3.30 24.60
N LEU A 26 -4.66 -3.88 24.34
CA LEU A 26 -4.48 -5.33 24.26
C LEU A 26 -4.76 -6.01 25.61
N PHE A 27 -4.32 -5.44 26.73
CA PHE A 27 -4.66 -5.98 28.05
C PHE A 27 -6.14 -5.82 28.41
N ARG A 28 -6.74 -4.70 28.03
CA ARG A 28 -8.15 -4.42 28.35
C ARG A 28 -9.12 -5.28 27.55
N HIS A 29 -8.81 -5.56 26.28
CA HIS A 29 -9.75 -6.15 25.33
C HIS A 29 -9.37 -7.57 24.88
N SER A 30 -8.31 -8.16 25.44
CA SER A 30 -7.95 -9.55 25.22
C SER A 30 -7.71 -10.29 26.52
N THR A 31 -7.46 -11.59 26.43
CA THR A 31 -7.12 -12.44 27.58
C THR A 31 -5.60 -12.59 27.75
N THR A 32 -4.78 -11.81 27.03
CA THR A 32 -3.32 -11.91 27.13
C THR A 32 -2.82 -11.38 28.47
N ALA A 33 -1.90 -12.10 29.10
CA ALA A 33 -1.19 -11.65 30.29
C ALA A 33 0.10 -10.87 29.97
N GLY A 34 0.51 -10.82 28.70
CA GLY A 34 1.73 -10.15 28.29
C GLY A 34 1.75 -9.81 26.80
N VAL A 35 2.55 -8.82 26.44
CA VAL A 35 2.85 -8.47 25.05
C VAL A 35 4.37 -8.44 24.85
N ARG A 36 4.81 -8.73 23.64
CA ARG A 36 6.22 -8.58 23.23
C ARG A 36 6.31 -7.40 22.28
N ARG A 37 7.35 -6.58 22.46
CA ARG A 37 7.54 -5.33 21.70
C ARG A 37 8.95 -5.31 21.13
N TRP A 38 9.09 -4.76 19.94
CA TRP A 38 10.35 -4.46 19.29
C TRP A 38 10.20 -3.15 18.53
N VAL A 39 11.25 -2.33 18.53
CA VAL A 39 11.34 -1.14 17.69
C VAL A 39 11.89 -1.58 16.33
N ALA A 40 11.26 -1.11 15.26
CA ALA A 40 11.69 -1.40 13.91
C ALA A 40 11.92 -0.08 13.16
N GLU A 41 13.09 0.03 12.52
CA GLU A 41 13.32 1.07 11.52
C GLU A 41 12.55 0.74 10.25
N ARG A 42 12.10 1.78 9.55
CA ARG A 42 11.32 1.64 8.32
C ARG A 42 11.93 2.49 7.22
N ALA A 43 12.50 1.84 6.22
CA ALA A 43 12.81 2.47 4.93
C ALA A 43 11.59 2.37 4.01
N THR A 44 11.24 3.47 3.34
CA THR A 44 10.16 3.49 2.34
C THR A 44 10.67 4.08 1.05
N LEU A 45 10.22 3.53 -0.09
CA LEU A 45 10.44 4.18 -1.37
C LEU A 45 9.71 5.52 -1.43
N PRO A 46 10.29 6.51 -2.14
CA PRO A 46 9.55 7.69 -2.57
C PRO A 46 8.28 7.25 -3.30
N ARG A 47 7.18 7.92 -2.98
CA ARG A 47 5.90 7.64 -3.61
C ARG A 47 5.12 8.93 -3.81
N ARG A 48 4.38 8.97 -4.90
CA ARG A 48 3.41 10.02 -5.22
C ARG A 48 2.12 9.40 -5.73
N GLN A 49 1.11 10.23 -5.96
CA GLN A 49 -0.14 9.82 -6.57
C GLN A 49 -0.32 10.51 -7.92
N VAL A 50 -0.93 9.79 -8.85
CA VAL A 50 -1.49 10.35 -10.08
C VAL A 50 -2.98 10.07 -10.10
N ILE A 51 -3.74 10.94 -10.76
CA ILE A 51 -5.17 10.72 -11.01
C ILE A 51 -5.31 10.26 -12.46
N VAL A 52 -5.95 9.11 -12.65
CA VAL A 52 -6.24 8.55 -13.97
C VAL A 52 -7.72 8.73 -14.26
N GLN A 53 -8.03 9.44 -15.35
CA GLN A 53 -9.40 9.62 -15.80
C GLN A 53 -9.82 8.45 -16.69
N LEU A 54 -10.86 7.70 -16.28
CA LEU A 54 -11.38 6.54 -17.03
C LEU A 54 -12.61 6.90 -17.89
N SER A 55 -13.37 7.90 -17.47
CA SER A 55 -14.46 8.55 -18.22
C SER A 55 -14.59 10.00 -17.70
N PRO A 56 -15.38 10.89 -18.33
CA PRO A 56 -15.47 12.29 -17.88
C PRO A 56 -15.79 12.50 -16.39
N GLU A 57 -16.54 11.57 -15.79
CA GLU A 57 -16.96 11.65 -14.38
C GLU A 57 -16.27 10.63 -13.46
N VAL A 58 -15.49 9.70 -14.03
CA VAL A 58 -14.87 8.60 -13.28
C VAL A 58 -13.35 8.69 -13.32
N SER A 59 -12.74 8.86 -12.16
CA SER A 59 -11.29 8.86 -11.97
C SER A 59 -10.85 7.88 -10.90
N VAL A 60 -9.64 7.35 -11.04
CA VAL A 60 -9.00 6.47 -10.06
C VAL A 60 -7.64 7.04 -9.69
N ARG A 61 -7.36 7.19 -8.39
CA ARG A 61 -6.00 7.51 -7.92
C ARG A 61 -5.11 6.28 -8.05
N VAL A 62 -3.88 6.47 -8.50
CA VAL A 62 -2.87 5.43 -8.63
C VAL A 62 -1.61 5.85 -7.86
N LYS A 63 -1.18 5.00 -6.93
CA LYS A 63 0.10 5.15 -6.22
C LYS A 63 1.24 4.79 -7.18
N VAL A 64 2.20 5.69 -7.30
CA VAL A 64 3.46 5.51 -8.03
C VAL A 64 4.56 5.35 -7.00
N LEU A 65 5.23 4.18 -6.97
CA LEU A 65 6.44 3.98 -6.17
C LEU A 65 7.66 4.05 -7.10
N GLU A 66 8.57 4.96 -6.78
CA GLU A 66 9.77 5.20 -7.57
C GLU A 66 10.91 4.32 -7.07
N PRO A 67 11.67 3.66 -7.97
CA PRO A 67 12.82 2.88 -7.57
C PRO A 67 13.93 3.78 -7.02
N PRO A 68 14.85 3.25 -6.20
CA PRO A 68 16.08 3.96 -5.88
C PRO A 68 16.88 4.23 -7.16
N ASP A 69 17.60 5.36 -7.19
CA ASP A 69 18.37 5.83 -8.37
C ASP A 69 19.27 4.71 -8.93
N PRO A 70 19.25 4.44 -10.26
CA PRO A 70 20.10 3.44 -10.91
C PRO A 70 21.61 3.67 -10.73
N GLY A 71 22.07 4.83 -10.25
CA GLY A 71 23.48 5.09 -9.95
C GLY A 71 24.05 4.39 -8.70
N GLY A 72 23.20 3.76 -7.89
CA GLY A 72 23.61 3.02 -6.69
C GLY A 72 24.07 1.60 -6.99
N GLY A 73 25.31 1.45 -7.45
CA GLY A 73 25.93 0.15 -7.74
C GLY A 73 25.90 -0.83 -6.56
N ARG A 74 24.94 -1.76 -6.57
CA ARG A 74 25.09 -3.13 -6.08
C ARG A 74 24.33 -4.05 -7.03
N GLU A 75 25.02 -5.10 -7.45
CA GLU A 75 24.54 -6.14 -8.36
C GLU A 75 23.14 -6.63 -7.94
N GLY A 76 22.15 -6.42 -8.82
CA GLY A 76 20.87 -7.15 -8.79
C GLY A 76 19.59 -6.42 -8.38
N GLY A 77 19.43 -5.09 -8.54
CA GLY A 77 18.22 -4.46 -8.03
C GLY A 77 17.79 -3.08 -8.54
N GLY A 78 18.07 -2.71 -9.78
CA GLY A 78 17.41 -1.54 -10.40
C GLY A 78 15.92 -1.81 -10.58
N GLY A 79 15.09 -1.42 -9.61
CA GLY A 79 13.66 -1.70 -9.63
C GLY A 79 12.92 -0.94 -10.76
N SER A 80 11.85 -1.52 -11.29
CA SER A 80 10.89 -0.77 -12.11
C SER A 80 9.95 0.07 -11.24
N ILE A 81 9.34 1.10 -11.83
CA ILE A 81 8.24 1.84 -11.21
C ILE A 81 7.12 0.85 -10.90
N ARG A 82 6.56 0.95 -9.69
CA ARG A 82 5.40 0.13 -9.30
C ARG A 82 4.16 0.99 -9.20
N LEU A 83 3.11 0.56 -9.89
CA LEU A 83 1.82 1.22 -9.96
C LEU A 83 0.77 0.37 -9.25
N LYS A 84 0.00 1.00 -8.35
CA LYS A 84 -1.14 0.36 -7.69
C LYS A 84 -2.30 1.33 -7.58
N SER A 85 -3.42 0.95 -8.18
CA SER A 85 -4.68 1.69 -8.06
C SER A 85 -5.18 1.70 -6.61
N GLU A 86 -5.81 2.80 -6.18
CA GLU A 86 -6.48 2.86 -4.88
C GLU A 86 -7.72 1.97 -4.92
N TYR A 87 -7.78 1.01 -3.99
CA TYR A 87 -8.80 -0.03 -3.98
C TYR A 87 -10.23 0.53 -3.89
N ASP A 88 -10.45 1.50 -3.00
CA ASP A 88 -11.78 2.11 -2.81
C ASP A 88 -12.24 2.86 -4.06
N ASP A 89 -11.34 3.59 -4.73
CA ASP A 89 -11.61 4.28 -5.98
C ASP A 89 -11.96 3.27 -7.08
N VAL A 90 -11.25 2.14 -7.16
CA VAL A 90 -11.56 1.04 -8.09
C VAL A 90 -12.96 0.48 -7.86
N LEU A 91 -13.38 0.28 -6.61
CA LEU A 91 -14.72 -0.20 -6.31
C LEU A 91 -15.80 0.80 -6.71
N VAL A 92 -15.58 2.10 -6.48
CA VAL A 92 -16.49 3.16 -6.90
C VAL A 92 -16.59 3.23 -8.43
N ALA A 93 -15.45 3.24 -9.12
CA ALA A 93 -15.38 3.27 -10.57
C ALA A 93 -15.98 2.02 -11.22
N ALA A 94 -15.75 0.82 -10.67
CA ALA A 94 -16.34 -0.42 -11.13
C ALA A 94 -17.88 -0.39 -11.11
N ARG A 95 -18.46 0.14 -10.03
CA ARG A 95 -19.92 0.34 -9.93
C ARG A 95 -20.42 1.35 -10.96
N ALA A 96 -19.75 2.49 -11.10
CA ALA A 96 -20.16 3.54 -12.04
C ALA A 96 -20.06 3.11 -13.52
N LEU A 97 -19.05 2.31 -13.86
CA LEU A 97 -18.79 1.87 -15.24
C LEU A 97 -19.47 0.55 -15.60
N GLY A 98 -20.08 -0.16 -14.63
CA GLY A 98 -20.65 -1.49 -14.85
C GLY A 98 -19.60 -2.55 -15.19
N LYS A 99 -18.37 -2.42 -14.69
CA LYS A 99 -17.22 -3.28 -15.03
C LYS A 99 -16.69 -4.07 -13.83
N PRO A 100 -16.04 -5.23 -14.04
CA PRO A 100 -15.35 -5.93 -12.96
C PRO A 100 -14.24 -5.07 -12.33
N PRO A 101 -14.09 -5.05 -10.99
CA PRO A 101 -13.05 -4.26 -10.32
C PRO A 101 -11.63 -4.55 -10.81
N LEU A 102 -11.32 -5.80 -11.12
CA LEU A 102 -10.00 -6.19 -11.63
C LEU A 102 -9.72 -5.57 -13.01
N GLU A 103 -10.73 -5.44 -13.86
CA GLU A 103 -10.58 -4.78 -15.16
C GLU A 103 -10.32 -3.28 -15.00
N VAL A 104 -11.09 -2.62 -14.13
CA VAL A 104 -10.90 -1.20 -13.79
C VAL A 104 -9.50 -0.93 -13.24
N ALA A 105 -9.03 -1.75 -12.30
CA ALA A 105 -7.68 -1.64 -11.75
C ALA A 105 -6.60 -1.76 -12.84
N ARG A 106 -6.75 -2.71 -13.78
CA ARG A 106 -5.81 -2.92 -14.88
C ARG A 106 -5.78 -1.74 -15.87
N ILE A 107 -6.94 -1.21 -16.22
CA ILE A 107 -7.04 -0.03 -17.10
C ILE A 107 -6.38 1.18 -16.40
N ALA A 108 -6.73 1.43 -15.13
CA ALA A 108 -6.15 2.54 -14.37
C ALA A 108 -4.62 2.41 -14.24
N GLU A 109 -4.10 1.22 -13.95
CA GLU A 109 -2.65 1.00 -13.82
C GLU A 109 -1.92 1.17 -15.17
N ARG A 110 -2.50 0.70 -16.27
CA ARG A 110 -1.93 0.89 -17.63
C ARG A 110 -1.91 2.36 -18.03
N ASP A 111 -3.01 3.08 -17.83
CA ASP A 111 -3.11 4.47 -18.25
C ASP A 111 -2.23 5.36 -17.34
N ALA A 112 -2.06 5.01 -16.06
CA ALA A 112 -1.06 5.62 -15.18
C ALA A 112 0.37 5.42 -15.70
N GLU A 113 0.70 4.24 -16.22
CA GLU A 113 2.03 3.97 -16.78
C GLU A 113 2.36 4.92 -17.93
N GLN A 114 1.40 5.13 -18.83
CA GLN A 114 1.53 6.06 -19.95
C GLN A 114 1.71 7.50 -19.47
N LEU A 115 0.91 7.96 -18.51
CA LEU A 115 1.04 9.30 -17.92
C LEU A 115 2.40 9.52 -17.27
N VAL A 116 2.90 8.52 -16.54
CA VAL A 116 4.21 8.60 -15.87
C VAL A 116 5.35 8.62 -16.89
N ALA A 117 5.27 7.84 -17.97
CA ALA A 117 6.25 7.86 -19.05
C ALA A 117 6.30 9.24 -19.74
N GLN A 118 5.14 9.80 -20.10
CA GLN A 118 5.07 11.11 -20.75
C GLN A 118 5.60 12.26 -19.88
N SER A 119 5.40 12.18 -18.56
CA SER A 119 5.93 13.18 -17.63
C SER A 119 7.45 13.15 -17.52
N LYS A 120 8.08 11.98 -17.70
CA LYS A 120 9.55 11.85 -17.69
C LYS A 120 10.20 12.39 -18.96
N GLU A 121 9.55 12.24 -20.10
CA GLU A 121 10.07 12.76 -21.39
C GLU A 121 10.06 14.29 -21.47
N ARG A 122 9.28 14.96 -20.61
CA ARG A 122 9.14 16.44 -20.57
C ARG A 122 9.98 17.13 -19.49
N SER A 123 10.64 16.38 -18.61
CA SER A 123 11.48 16.91 -17.51
C SER A 123 12.95 16.83 -17.87
#